data_AF-A0A350ESH7-F1
#
_entry.id   AF-A0A350ESH7-F1
#
_cell.length_a   1.000
_cell.length_b   1.000
_cell.length_c   1.000
_cell.angle_alpha   90.00
_cell.angle_beta   90.00
_cell.angle_gamma   90.00
#
_symmetry.space_group_name_H-M   'P 1'
#
loop_
_entity.id
_entity.type
_entity.pdbx_description
1 polymer ?
#
loop_
_entity_poly.entity_id
_entity_poly.type
_entity_poly.pdbx_seq_one_letter_code
_entity_poly.pdbx_strand_id
1 'polypeptide(L)'
;MVEETTSDAVGLLGGVVGLLVTVVIYLFFCYCCKLICEKAGHQPGILIWIPIVNLIPLLTVAKLPVWMIILLLIPFVNIVVGAIMWFKICEARGKPGWLFLLLFIPIVNIAFLPYLAFSE
;
A
#
# COMPACT_ATOMS: atom_id res chain seq x y z
N MET A 1 -3.13 43.51 -10.92
CA MET A 1 -2.81 42.62 -12.05
C MET A 1 -1.58 41.76 -11.77
N VAL A 2 -0.47 42.29 -11.20
CA VAL A 2 0.72 41.47 -10.85
C VAL A 2 0.48 40.49 -9.68
N GLU A 3 -0.28 40.89 -8.64
CA GLU A 3 -0.57 40.02 -7.47
C GLU A 3 -1.40 38.77 -7.81
N GLU A 4 -2.36 38.84 -8.74
CA GLU A 4 -3.14 37.68 -9.20
C GLU A 4 -2.25 36.67 -9.95
N THR A 5 -1.35 37.13 -10.81
CA THR A 5 -0.47 36.23 -11.58
C THR A 5 0.52 35.49 -10.67
N THR A 6 0.95 36.11 -9.56
CA THR A 6 1.78 35.44 -8.54
C THR A 6 1.00 34.41 -7.71
N SER A 7 -0.27 34.65 -7.37
CA SER A 7 -1.08 33.64 -6.65
C SER A 7 -1.37 32.41 -7.52
N ASP A 8 -1.62 32.63 -8.81
CA ASP A 8 -1.86 31.56 -9.77
C ASP A 8 -0.59 30.72 -10.01
N ALA A 9 0.58 31.38 -10.13
CA ALA A 9 1.86 30.70 -10.25
C ALA A 9 2.22 29.90 -8.99
N VAL A 10 1.95 30.43 -7.79
CA VAL A 10 2.16 29.71 -6.51
C VAL A 10 1.18 28.54 -6.38
N GLY A 11 -0.07 28.69 -6.83
CA GLY A 11 -1.05 27.60 -6.87
C GLY A 11 -0.66 26.47 -7.83
N LEU A 12 -0.18 26.83 -9.03
CA LEU A 12 0.32 25.86 -10.02
C LEU A 12 1.59 25.15 -9.54
N LEU A 13 2.57 25.89 -9.01
CA LEU A 13 3.79 25.30 -8.45
C LEU A 13 3.48 24.40 -7.24
N GLY A 14 2.59 24.84 -6.35
CA GLY A 14 2.12 24.04 -5.21
C GLY A 14 1.41 22.76 -5.66
N GLY A 15 0.57 22.85 -6.69
CA GLY A 15 -0.11 21.68 -7.29
C GLY A 15 0.87 20.70 -7.92
N VAL A 16 1.87 21.18 -8.68
CA VAL A 16 2.90 20.32 -9.31
C VAL A 16 3.78 19.65 -8.27
N VAL A 17 4.22 20.38 -7.24
CA VAL A 17 5.01 19.83 -6.13
C VAL A 17 4.19 18.79 -5.35
N GLY A 18 2.92 19.08 -5.06
CA GLY A 18 2.01 18.15 -4.41
C GLY A 18 1.86 16.84 -5.20
N LEU A 19 1.66 16.94 -6.51
CA LEU A 19 1.53 15.78 -7.39
C LEU A 19 2.81 14.94 -7.45
N LEU A 20 3.99 15.57 -7.54
CA LEU A 20 5.28 14.88 -7.50
C LEU A 20 5.49 14.13 -6.18
N VAL A 21 5.18 14.76 -5.04
CA VAL A 21 5.29 14.12 -3.72
C VAL A 21 4.36 12.92 -3.61
N THR A 22 3.10 13.05 -4.05
CA THR A 22 2.14 11.93 -4.05
C THR A 22 2.64 10.76 -4.92
N VAL A 23 3.19 11.04 -6.10
CA VAL A 23 3.75 10.00 -6.97
C VAL A 23 4.94 9.30 -6.30
N VAL A 24 5.87 10.03 -5.71
CA VAL A 24 7.03 9.43 -5.02
C VAL A 24 6.59 8.54 -3.85
N ILE A 25 5.64 9.00 -3.02
CA ILE A 25 5.09 8.22 -1.91
C ILE A 25 4.40 6.95 -2.43
N TYR A 26 3.65 7.05 -3.53
CA TYR A 26 2.98 5.91 -4.15
C TYR A 26 3.98 4.86 -4.67
N LEU A 27 5.03 5.29 -5.38
CA LEU A 27 6.07 4.39 -5.88
C LEU A 27 6.81 3.70 -4.72
N PHE A 28 7.10 4.44 -3.64
CA PHE A 28 7.71 3.89 -2.43
C PHE A 28 6.80 2.85 -1.75
N PHE A 29 5.49 3.12 -1.65
CA PHE A 29 4.50 2.17 -1.13
C PHE A 29 4.46 0.88 -1.96
N CYS A 30 4.37 1.00 -3.29
CA CYS A 30 4.40 -0.15 -4.20
C CYS A 30 5.69 -0.96 -4.04
N TYR A 31 6.84 -0.28 -3.86
CA TYR A 31 8.13 -0.92 -3.61
C TYR A 31 8.16 -1.68 -2.27
N CYS A 32 7.60 -1.12 -1.19
CA CYS A 32 7.48 -1.83 0.09
C CYS A 32 6.62 -3.10 -0.06
N CYS A 33 5.46 -3.00 -0.72
CA CYS A 33 4.61 -4.15 -1.01
C CYS A 33 5.33 -5.21 -1.86
N LYS A 34 6.14 -4.78 -2.84
CA LYS A 34 7.02 -5.65 -3.64
C LYS A 34 7.92 -6.47 -2.75
N LEU A 35 8.67 -5.79 -1.87
CA LEU A 35 9.67 -6.41 -1.01
C LEU A 35 9.02 -7.37 0.00
N ILE A 36 7.84 -7.03 0.53
CA ILE A 36 7.07 -7.94 1.39
C ILE A 36 6.73 -9.23 0.65
N CYS A 37 6.27 -9.13 -0.61
CA CYS A 37 5.95 -10.30 -1.40
C CYS A 37 7.19 -11.14 -1.70
N GLU A 38 8.28 -10.50 -2.13
CA GLU A 38 9.54 -11.18 -2.46
C GLU A 38 10.11 -11.90 -1.23
N LYS A 39 10.12 -11.25 -0.07
CA LYS A 39 10.56 -11.88 1.19
C LYS A 39 9.58 -12.93 1.71
N ALA A 40 8.32 -12.93 1.27
CA ALA A 40 7.37 -14.00 1.54
C ALA A 40 7.41 -15.12 0.47
N GLY A 41 8.38 -15.08 -0.46
CA GLY A 41 8.62 -16.14 -1.43
C GLY A 41 7.80 -16.03 -2.72
N HIS A 42 7.12 -14.91 -2.96
CA HIS A 42 6.37 -14.67 -4.19
C HIS A 42 6.94 -13.47 -4.95
N GLN A 43 7.18 -13.62 -6.25
CA GLN A 43 7.67 -12.51 -7.08
C GLN A 43 6.48 -11.80 -7.73
N PRO A 44 6.06 -10.62 -7.22
CA PRO A 44 4.89 -9.92 -7.73
C PRO A 44 5.12 -9.25 -9.10
N GLY A 45 6.39 -9.12 -9.52
CA GLY A 45 6.76 -8.52 -10.81
C GLY A 45 6.20 -7.11 -11.01
N ILE A 46 5.71 -6.84 -12.23
CA ILE A 46 5.14 -5.55 -12.62
C ILE A 46 3.74 -5.31 -12.01
N LEU A 47 3.07 -6.35 -11.50
CA LEU A 47 1.68 -6.27 -11.07
C LEU A 47 1.48 -5.35 -9.86
N ILE A 48 2.51 -5.19 -9.02
CA ILE A 48 2.41 -4.41 -7.79
C ILE A 48 2.37 -2.89 -8.03
N TRP A 49 2.77 -2.44 -9.23
CA TRP A 49 2.77 -1.04 -9.63
C TRP A 49 1.41 -0.57 -10.14
N ILE A 50 0.53 -1.51 -10.51
CA ILE A 50 -0.81 -1.18 -11.01
C ILE A 50 -1.76 -1.24 -9.81
N PRO A 51 -2.48 -0.15 -9.50
CA PRO A 51 -3.46 -0.15 -8.42
C PRO A 51 -4.55 -1.19 -8.69
N ILE A 52 -5.11 -1.79 -7.64
CA ILE A 52 -6.04 -2.94 -7.67
C ILE A 52 -5.34 -4.26 -8.04
N VAL A 53 -4.52 -4.28 -9.09
CA VAL A 53 -3.79 -5.49 -9.51
C VAL A 53 -2.71 -5.86 -8.48
N ASN A 54 -2.19 -4.88 -7.74
CA ASN A 54 -1.29 -5.08 -6.60
C ASN A 54 -1.89 -5.97 -5.49
N LEU A 55 -3.21 -6.12 -5.41
CA LEU A 55 -3.88 -7.02 -4.47
C LEU A 55 -3.67 -8.50 -4.84
N ILE A 56 -3.47 -8.83 -6.12
CA ILE A 56 -3.28 -10.21 -6.58
C ILE A 56 -2.04 -10.86 -5.93
N PRO A 57 -0.83 -10.27 -6.03
CA PRO A 57 0.33 -10.83 -5.36
C PRO A 57 0.21 -10.80 -3.83
N LEU A 58 -0.42 -9.78 -3.26
CA LEU A 58 -0.64 -9.69 -1.81
C LEU A 58 -1.53 -10.83 -1.30
N LEU A 59 -2.63 -11.13 -1.99
CA LEU A 59 -3.51 -12.25 -1.68
C LEU A 59 -2.80 -13.60 -1.87
N THR A 60 -1.96 -13.70 -2.90
CA THR A 60 -1.17 -14.91 -3.16
C THR A 60 -0.18 -15.18 -2.01
N VAL A 61 0.51 -14.15 -1.54
CA VAL A 61 1.39 -14.19 -0.36
C VAL A 61 0.61 -14.52 0.91
N ALA A 62 -0.59 -13.95 1.06
CA ALA A 62 -1.49 -14.24 2.16
C ALA A 62 -2.09 -15.66 2.10
N LYS A 63 -1.77 -16.48 1.08
CA LYS A 63 -2.40 -17.80 0.84
C LYS A 63 -3.93 -17.71 0.81
N LEU A 64 -4.45 -16.63 0.22
CA LEU A 64 -5.88 -16.38 0.02
C LEU A 64 -6.22 -16.51 -1.47
N PRO A 65 -7.45 -16.96 -1.82
CA PRO A 65 -7.85 -17.04 -3.21
C PRO A 65 -7.97 -15.63 -3.82
N VAL A 66 -7.39 -15.43 -5.00
CA VAL A 66 -7.39 -14.13 -5.73
C VAL A 66 -8.80 -13.60 -5.98
N TRP A 67 -9.80 -14.49 -6.01
CA TRP A 67 -11.23 -14.13 -6.12
C TRP A 67 -11.73 -13.23 -4.97
N MET A 68 -11.00 -13.15 -3.84
CA MET A 68 -11.30 -12.21 -2.76
C MET A 68 -11.19 -10.73 -3.17
N ILE A 69 -10.55 -10.42 -4.31
CA ILE A 69 -10.60 -9.06 -4.88
C ILE A 69 -12.04 -8.60 -5.11
N ILE A 70 -12.94 -9.47 -5.56
CA ILE A 70 -14.35 -9.12 -5.78
C ILE A 70 -15.03 -8.77 -4.45
N LEU A 71 -14.66 -9.46 -3.37
CA LEU A 71 -15.15 -9.17 -2.03
C LEU A 71 -14.57 -7.85 -1.48
N LEU A 72 -13.35 -7.48 -1.88
CA LEU A 72 -12.73 -6.18 -1.56
C LEU A 72 -13.43 -5.00 -2.26
N LEU A 73 -14.21 -5.22 -3.32
CA LEU A 73 -15.06 -4.16 -3.90
C LEU A 73 -16.28 -3.83 -3.02
N ILE A 74 -16.70 -4.72 -2.14
CA ILE A 74 -17.84 -4.49 -1.24
C ILE A 74 -17.32 -3.80 0.03
N PRO A 75 -17.73 -2.56 0.36
CA PRO A 75 -17.09 -1.74 1.39
C PRO A 75 -17.07 -2.39 2.79
N PHE A 76 -18.16 -3.03 3.23
CA PHE A 76 -18.19 -3.72 4.53
C PHE A 76 -17.31 -4.96 4.56
N VAL A 77 -17.31 -5.73 3.46
CA VAL A 77 -16.53 -6.97 3.36
C VAL A 77 -15.05 -6.66 3.15
N ASN A 78 -14.72 -5.53 2.51
CA ASN A 78 -13.36 -5.05 2.29
C ASN A 78 -12.59 -4.91 3.61
N ILE A 79 -13.22 -4.33 4.64
CA ILE A 79 -12.56 -4.17 5.95
C ILE A 79 -12.21 -5.53 6.56
N VAL A 80 -13.14 -6.49 6.50
CA VAL A 80 -12.94 -7.84 7.05
C VAL A 80 -11.90 -8.62 6.26
N VAL A 81 -12.03 -8.67 4.93
CA VAL A 81 -11.10 -9.39 4.04
C VAL A 81 -9.72 -8.74 4.07
N GLY A 82 -9.66 -7.41 4.10
CA GLY A 82 -8.43 -6.63 4.26
C GLY A 82 -7.73 -6.95 5.57
N ALA A 83 -8.46 -6.99 6.69
CA ALA A 83 -7.90 -7.38 7.98
C ALA A 83 -7.33 -8.80 7.96
N ILE A 84 -8.07 -9.77 7.40
CA ILE A 84 -7.61 -11.16 7.27
C ILE A 84 -6.37 -11.24 6.37
N MET A 85 -6.36 -10.54 5.23
CA MET A 85 -5.23 -10.49 4.31
C MET A 85 -3.98 -9.94 5.00
N TRP A 86 -4.07 -8.82 5.70
CA TRP A 86 -2.92 -8.23 6.40
C TRP A 86 -2.44 -9.08 7.58
N PHE A 87 -3.36 -9.72 8.33
CA PHE A 87 -3.00 -10.68 9.37
C PHE A 87 -2.17 -11.83 8.79
N LYS A 88 -2.62 -12.42 7.68
CA LYS A 88 -1.91 -13.52 7.01
C LYS A 88 -0.60 -13.08 6.36
N ILE A 89 -0.50 -11.85 5.87
CA ILE A 89 0.76 -11.29 5.36
C ILE A 89 1.77 -11.17 6.51
N CYS A 90 1.35 -10.74 7.70
CA CYS A 90 2.21 -10.69 8.88
C CYS A 90 2.68 -12.10 9.26
N GLU A 91 1.78 -13.09 9.29
CA GLU A 91 2.14 -14.50 9.54
C GLU A 91 3.09 -15.07 8.47
N ALA A 92 2.85 -14.75 7.19
CA ALA A 92 3.72 -15.18 6.08
C ALA A 92 5.13 -14.57 6.17
N ARG A 93 5.26 -13.41 6.82
CA ARG A 93 6.54 -12.76 7.14
C ARG A 93 7.14 -13.23 8.46
N GLY A 94 6.55 -14.22 9.14
CA GLY A 94 7.03 -14.74 10.42
C GLY A 94 6.83 -13.79 11.60
N LYS A 95 5.95 -12.80 11.46
CA LYS A 95 5.69 -11.77 12.48
C LYS A 95 4.37 -12.02 13.20
N PRO A 96 4.20 -11.53 14.45
CA PRO A 96 2.96 -11.71 15.18
C PRO A 96 1.80 -11.07 14.41
N GLY A 97 0.77 -11.87 14.13
CA GLY A 97 -0.38 -11.46 13.31
C GLY A 97 -1.00 -10.14 13.77
N TRP A 98 -1.12 -9.91 15.08
CA TRP A 98 -1.66 -8.68 15.70
C TRP A 98 -1.00 -7.37 15.26
N LEU A 99 0.18 -7.41 14.66
CA LEU A 99 0.81 -6.23 14.07
C LEU A 99 -0.05 -5.56 12.99
N PHE A 100 -1.00 -6.29 12.38
CA PHE A 100 -1.95 -5.69 11.44
C PHE A 100 -2.80 -4.56 12.06
N LEU A 101 -2.99 -4.52 13.39
CA LEU A 101 -3.70 -3.41 14.05
C LEU A 101 -2.95 -2.08 13.89
N LEU A 102 -1.63 -2.09 13.78
CA LEU A 102 -0.84 -0.87 13.56
C LEU A 102 -1.18 -0.25 12.20
N LEU A 103 -1.68 -1.05 11.25
CA LEU A 103 -2.09 -0.61 9.92
C LEU A 103 -3.36 0.26 9.96
N PHE A 104 -4.20 0.09 11.00
CA PHE A 104 -5.39 0.91 11.24
C PHE A 104 -5.07 2.33 11.71
N ILE A 105 -3.85 2.57 12.19
CA ILE A 105 -3.37 3.89 12.58
C ILE A 105 -2.64 4.50 11.37
N PRO A 106 -3.21 5.46 10.63
CA PRO A 106 -2.70 5.90 9.33
C PRO A 106 -1.27 6.46 9.40
N ILE A 107 -0.90 7.14 10.49
CA ILE A 107 0.46 7.65 10.70
C ILE A 107 1.45 6.50 10.87
N VAL A 108 1.06 5.46 11.60
CA VAL A 108 1.92 4.30 11.86
C VAL A 108 1.98 3.39 10.63
N ASN A 109 0.92 3.30 9.84
CA ASN A 109 0.86 2.51 8.61
C ASN A 109 2.03 2.82 7.65
N ILE A 110 2.33 4.11 7.45
CA ILE A 110 3.45 4.58 6.59
C ILE A 110 4.80 4.10 7.12
N ALA A 111 5.00 4.00 8.43
CA ALA A 111 6.24 3.50 9.03
C ALA A 111 6.24 1.96 9.16
N PHE A 112 5.07 1.36 9.33
CA PHE A 112 4.86 -0.06 9.54
C PHE A 112 5.13 -0.87 8.28
N LEU A 113 4.71 -0.38 7.11
CA LEU A 113 4.98 -1.02 5.82
C LEU A 113 6.48 -1.18 5.53
N PRO A 114 7.30 -0.11 5.62
CA PRO A 114 8.75 -0.22 5.55
C PRO A 114 9.30 -1.14 6.64
N TYR A 115 8.80 -1.04 7.87
CA TYR A 115 9.23 -1.93 8.95
C TYR A 115 8.97 -3.41 8.62
N LEU A 116 7.81 -3.75 8.06
CA LEU A 116 7.47 -5.12 7.65
C LEU A 116 8.25 -5.56 6.41
N ALA A 117 8.53 -4.63 5.50
CA ALA A 117 9.27 -4.86 4.26
C ALA A 117 10.77 -5.07 4.52
N PHE A 118 11.39 -4.26 5.38
CA PHE A 118 12.82 -4.29 5.65
C PHE A 118 13.21 -5.16 6.84
N SER A 119 12.28 -5.50 7.74
CA SER A 119 12.59 -6.47 8.78
C SER A 119 13.01 -7.79 8.16
N GLU A 120 14.09 -8.34 8.66
CA GLU A 120 14.42 -9.76 8.50
C GLU A 120 13.33 -10.60 9.18
#